data_AF-M3R174-F1
#
_entry.id   AF-M3R174-F1
#
_cell.length_a   1.000
_cell.length_b   1.000
_cell.length_c   1.000
_cell.angle_alpha   90.00
_cell.angle_beta   90.00
_cell.angle_gamma   90.00
#
_symmetry.space_group_name_H-M   'P 1'
#
loop_
_entity.id
_entity.type
_entity.pdbx_description
1 polymer ?
#
loop_
_entity_poly.entity_id
_entity_poly.type
_entity_poly.pdbx_seq_one_letter_code
_entity_poly.pdbx_strand_id
1 'polypeptide(L)'
;MDYKKLDLPNTNHPNQEQLKDFETAFNAFLETNQQENEDHHKDAFNDLLKGAFKYKVKPTKKIDSAILNDNNKVEVIIEFKALKNPNEFIKKGDLNVKALHESLLYYLIERKEGNNNLKRLILGTIKELYIIDANEFEVFNKDKEIQKAFENCHDKKGNDPRTKAFYDACQKRLNELDHSLKYHHIHLKKENLALIYQALSPNFLLKIPKYSDANTLNKDFYEELLYILGLEEKNEKGKTLIKPSRTENSLSYALKEKYKDLDDEEVMALLIAWNNRILFLRLLESLLISFKHFEKPFLTTENFKNFNALNTLFFEVLAKKNSERSLKKEDKILEKIPYLNSSLFDQTPLELKGHEIKLLNNKPLEIYPKSVLKKHEEYQKQKDLPLLEYLFEFLRVYDFTTTPKDIKDNQNNSESRLINPSVLGLVFEKLNGYKEGSFYTPSFITSYMCKESITPIVLDKFNATYQWDCENLKALREKIDRNFSSNEKAKEYLNTLLTLRICDPAVGSGHFLVSVLNEMVLIAYELGLIASLYRHELRLENDEIIIHTPEDKVFNYTIPHSENDPHHQIQKELFELKKSIIENCLFGVDINPNSCEITKLRL
;
A
#
# COMPACT_ATOMS: atom_id res chain seq x y z
N MET A 1 11.04 -27.33 31.56
CA MET A 1 10.65 -26.50 30.41
C MET A 1 11.81 -26.38 29.46
N ASP A 2 11.53 -26.48 28.15
CA ASP A 2 12.53 -26.33 27.09
C ASP A 2 12.45 -24.95 26.44
N TYR A 3 13.54 -24.48 25.86
CA TYR A 3 13.62 -23.16 25.21
C TYR A 3 13.97 -23.30 23.73
N LYS A 4 13.10 -22.81 22.85
CA LYS A 4 13.28 -22.93 21.40
C LYS A 4 13.52 -21.57 20.75
N LYS A 5 14.74 -21.38 20.24
CA LYS A 5 15.06 -20.22 19.39
C LYS A 5 14.33 -20.32 18.05
N LEU A 6 13.71 -19.23 17.64
CA LEU A 6 13.09 -19.03 16.34
C LEU A 6 13.90 -18.03 15.52
N ASP A 7 14.01 -18.29 14.22
CA ASP A 7 14.51 -17.31 13.28
C ASP A 7 13.50 -16.16 13.13
N LEU A 8 14.01 -14.97 12.87
CA LEU A 8 13.15 -13.84 12.51
C LEU A 8 12.49 -14.15 11.16
N PRO A 9 11.16 -13.97 11.02
CA PRO A 9 10.48 -14.21 9.75
C PRO A 9 11.05 -13.27 8.68
N ASN A 10 11.47 -13.80 7.54
CA ASN A 10 12.22 -13.06 6.51
C ASN A 10 11.34 -12.17 5.60
N THR A 11 10.43 -11.39 6.20
CA THR A 11 9.34 -10.71 5.47
C THR A 11 9.44 -9.18 5.44
N ASN A 12 10.35 -8.59 6.23
CA ASN A 12 10.45 -7.14 6.44
C ASN A 12 11.91 -6.64 6.34
N HIS A 13 12.39 -6.38 5.14
CA HIS A 13 13.65 -5.66 4.93
C HIS A 13 13.41 -4.14 4.88
N PRO A 14 14.09 -3.34 5.72
CA PRO A 14 14.05 -1.88 5.59
C PRO A 14 14.65 -1.41 4.27
N ASN A 15 14.13 -0.30 3.73
CA ASN A 15 14.75 0.36 2.59
C ASN A 15 16.05 1.08 2.99
N GLN A 16 16.85 1.53 2.01
CA GLN A 16 18.16 2.14 2.27
C GLN A 16 18.08 3.43 3.10
N GLU A 17 17.02 4.21 2.97
CA GLU A 17 16.83 5.46 3.72
C GLU A 17 16.47 5.18 5.18
N GLN A 18 15.51 4.28 5.42
CA GLN A 18 15.13 3.79 6.74
C GLN A 18 16.31 3.17 7.49
N LEU A 19 17.16 2.42 6.79
CA LEU A 19 18.39 1.86 7.37
C LEU A 19 19.38 2.94 7.78
N LYS A 20 19.53 4.00 6.99
CA LYS A 20 20.47 5.08 7.27
C LYS A 20 20.05 5.92 8.47
N ASP A 21 18.76 6.22 8.57
CA ASP A 21 18.19 6.93 9.72
C ASP A 21 18.29 6.08 10.99
N PHE A 22 17.96 4.79 10.88
CA PHE A 22 18.13 3.84 11.97
C PHE A 22 19.59 3.67 12.39
N GLU A 23 20.53 3.63 11.44
CA GLU A 23 21.96 3.54 11.72
C GLU A 23 22.43 4.68 12.62
N THR A 24 21.93 5.89 12.37
CA THR A 24 22.28 7.08 13.17
C THR A 24 21.80 6.93 14.61
N ALA A 25 20.53 6.56 14.81
CA ALA A 25 19.98 6.33 16.15
C ALA A 25 20.65 5.14 16.87
N PHE A 26 20.97 4.08 16.12
CA PHE A 26 21.60 2.88 16.66
C PHE A 26 23.07 3.11 17.03
N ASN A 27 23.81 3.92 16.28
CA ASN A 27 25.19 4.31 16.66
C ASN A 27 25.20 5.06 18.00
N ALA A 28 24.26 5.98 18.22
CA ALA A 28 24.12 6.67 19.50
C ALA A 28 23.81 5.69 20.65
N PHE A 29 22.97 4.67 20.41
CA PHE A 29 22.73 3.60 21.38
C PHE A 29 24.01 2.81 21.71
N LEU A 30 24.82 2.49 20.70
CA LEU A 30 26.08 1.75 20.88
C LEU A 30 27.16 2.52 21.65
N GLU A 31 27.09 3.86 21.68
CA GLU A 31 27.99 4.72 22.47
C GLU A 31 27.71 4.64 23.98
N THR A 32 26.59 4.04 24.39
CA THR A 32 26.22 3.91 25.80
C THR A 32 27.26 3.08 26.57
N ASN A 33 27.74 3.64 27.68
CA ASN A 33 28.78 3.01 28.49
C ASN A 33 28.30 1.68 29.12
N GLN A 34 29.01 0.60 28.82
CA GLN A 34 28.71 -0.76 29.29
C GLN A 34 28.80 -0.93 30.82
N GLN A 35 29.48 -0.02 31.52
CA GLN A 35 29.65 -0.06 32.99
C GLN A 35 28.51 0.64 33.75
N GLU A 36 27.60 1.32 33.05
CA GLU A 36 26.48 2.02 33.66
C GLU A 36 25.48 1.08 34.35
N ASN A 37 24.54 1.67 35.10
CA ASN A 37 23.48 0.94 35.76
C ASN A 37 22.34 0.55 34.81
N GLU A 38 21.43 -0.27 35.32
CA GLU A 38 20.28 -0.82 34.59
C GLU A 38 19.38 0.27 34.01
N ASP A 39 19.12 1.33 34.79
CA ASP A 39 18.28 2.45 34.35
C ASP A 39 18.88 3.20 33.17
N HIS A 40 20.19 3.46 33.17
CA HIS A 40 20.85 4.11 32.04
C HIS A 40 20.82 3.25 30.77
N HIS A 41 21.03 1.93 30.89
CA HIS A 41 20.93 1.02 29.74
C HIS A 41 19.50 0.94 29.21
N LYS A 42 18.51 0.91 30.10
CA LYS A 42 17.08 0.93 29.77
C LYS A 42 16.68 2.24 29.08
N ASP A 43 17.13 3.38 29.59
CA ASP A 43 16.83 4.69 29.02
C ASP A 43 17.44 4.86 27.63
N ALA A 44 18.69 4.45 27.42
CA ALA A 44 19.30 4.44 26.09
C ALA A 44 18.51 3.59 25.09
N PHE A 45 18.02 2.42 25.51
CA PHE A 45 17.18 1.57 24.66
C PHE A 45 15.80 2.19 24.39
N ASN A 46 15.19 2.80 25.41
CA ASN A 46 13.92 3.51 25.26
C ASN A 46 14.06 4.68 24.27
N ASP A 47 15.18 5.39 24.28
CA ASP A 47 15.43 6.50 23.37
C ASP A 47 15.71 6.04 21.94
N LEU A 48 16.35 4.88 21.75
CA LEU A 48 16.41 4.23 20.44
C LEU A 48 15.01 3.95 19.87
N LEU A 49 14.13 3.36 20.69
CA LEU A 49 12.74 3.04 20.30
C LEU A 49 11.92 4.31 19.97
N LYS A 50 12.01 5.34 20.80
CA LYS A 50 11.33 6.64 20.57
C LYS A 50 11.90 7.35 19.35
N GLY A 51 13.22 7.34 19.17
CA GLY A 51 13.91 8.06 18.11
C GLY A 51 13.64 7.46 16.73
N ALA A 52 13.86 6.15 16.60
CA ALA A 52 13.79 5.42 15.34
C ALA A 52 12.35 5.07 14.92
N PHE A 53 11.48 4.71 15.85
CA PHE A 53 10.15 4.17 15.54
C PHE A 53 8.99 5.00 16.10
N LYS A 54 9.30 6.14 16.76
CA LYS A 54 8.31 7.04 17.37
C LYS A 54 7.38 6.35 18.38
N TYR A 55 7.84 5.26 19.00
CA TYR A 55 7.05 4.58 20.02
C TYR A 55 6.80 5.46 21.23
N LYS A 56 5.62 5.34 21.80
CA LYS A 56 5.28 5.89 23.12
C LYS A 56 5.81 4.96 24.21
N VAL A 57 7.07 5.13 24.56
CA VAL A 57 7.75 4.34 25.60
C VAL A 57 7.71 5.08 26.94
N LYS A 58 7.02 4.52 27.93
CA LYS A 58 6.90 5.09 29.28
C LYS A 58 6.77 4.01 30.36
N PRO A 59 7.23 4.26 31.59
CA PRO A 59 6.88 3.42 32.73
C PRO A 59 5.38 3.52 33.04
N THR A 60 4.81 2.46 33.60
CA THR A 60 3.47 2.47 34.23
C THR A 60 3.61 2.45 35.75
N LYS A 61 2.51 2.44 36.50
CA LYS A 61 2.55 2.35 37.97
C LYS A 61 3.28 1.11 38.49
N LYS A 62 3.40 0.06 37.68
CA LYS A 62 3.91 -1.27 38.09
C LYS A 62 4.94 -1.86 37.12
N ILE A 63 5.23 -1.22 35.99
CA ILE A 63 6.14 -1.71 34.95
C ILE A 63 7.15 -0.61 34.63
N ASP A 64 8.43 -0.97 34.66
CA ASP A 64 9.53 0.01 34.58
C ASP A 64 9.76 0.54 33.16
N SER A 65 9.44 -0.23 32.12
CA SER A 65 9.37 0.26 30.74
C SER A 65 8.40 -0.55 29.90
N ALA A 66 7.61 0.13 29.08
CA ALA A 66 6.67 -0.50 28.17
C ALA A 66 6.41 0.37 26.94
N ILE A 67 6.03 -0.25 25.82
CA ILE A 67 5.43 0.43 24.66
C ILE A 67 3.93 0.47 24.86
N LEU A 68 3.33 1.67 24.75
CA LEU A 68 1.90 1.90 24.93
C LEU A 68 1.24 2.31 23.62
N ASN A 69 -0.02 1.95 23.45
CA ASN A 69 -0.86 2.50 22.38
C ASN A 69 -1.39 3.91 22.71
N ASP A 70 -2.18 4.46 21.80
CA ASP A 70 -2.77 5.79 21.94
C ASP A 70 -3.66 5.91 23.18
N ASN A 71 -4.37 4.84 23.52
CA ASN A 71 -5.21 4.72 24.72
C ASN A 71 -4.44 4.47 26.03
N ASN A 72 -3.10 4.59 26.03
CA ASN A 72 -2.23 4.30 27.17
C ASN A 72 -2.33 2.86 27.70
N LYS A 73 -2.71 1.88 26.88
CA LYS A 73 -2.63 0.46 27.24
C LYS A 73 -1.28 -0.11 26.80
N VAL A 74 -0.70 -0.98 27.63
CA VAL A 74 0.58 -1.64 27.34
C VAL A 74 0.41 -2.65 26.20
N GLU A 75 1.30 -2.58 25.21
CA GLU A 75 1.37 -3.52 24.09
C GLU A 75 2.65 -4.35 24.11
N VAL A 76 3.77 -3.78 24.58
CA VAL A 76 5.05 -4.49 24.73
C VAL A 76 5.65 -4.21 26.09
N ILE A 77 5.99 -5.26 26.83
CA ILE A 77 6.71 -5.16 28.12
C ILE A 77 8.21 -5.19 27.84
N ILE A 78 8.98 -4.29 28.46
CA ILE A 78 10.43 -4.20 28.27
C ILE A 78 11.10 -4.37 29.64
N GLU A 79 11.91 -5.42 29.77
CA GLU A 79 12.72 -5.71 30.94
C GLU A 79 14.20 -5.68 30.56
N PHE A 80 14.98 -4.79 31.17
CA PHE A 80 16.39 -4.60 30.85
C PHE A 80 17.26 -4.93 32.05
N LYS A 81 18.40 -5.59 31.83
CA LYS A 81 19.41 -5.87 32.87
C LYS A 81 20.77 -5.28 32.54
N ALA A 82 21.48 -4.84 33.57
CA ALA A 82 22.85 -4.38 33.45
C ALA A 82 23.84 -5.55 33.30
N LEU A 83 24.93 -5.35 32.56
CA LEU A 83 25.96 -6.37 32.33
C LEU A 83 26.71 -6.80 33.62
N LYS A 84 26.70 -5.96 34.66
CA LYS A 84 27.37 -6.22 35.94
C LYS A 84 26.72 -7.30 36.79
N ASN A 85 25.45 -7.63 36.53
CA ASN A 85 24.70 -8.68 37.24
C ASN A 85 24.36 -9.85 36.31
N PRO A 86 25.34 -10.60 35.80
CA PRO A 86 25.10 -11.60 34.76
C PRO A 86 24.18 -12.74 35.21
N ASN A 87 23.99 -12.96 36.51
CA ASN A 87 23.10 -14.00 37.04
C ASN A 87 21.61 -13.64 36.95
N GLU A 88 21.28 -12.36 36.70
CA GLU A 88 19.89 -11.91 36.55
C GLU A 88 19.39 -12.05 35.11
N PHE A 89 20.30 -12.37 34.17
CA PHE A 89 20.03 -12.45 32.73
C PHE A 89 20.42 -13.82 32.15
N ILE A 90 19.92 -14.08 30.94
CA ILE A 90 19.93 -15.37 30.25
C ILE A 90 21.37 -15.84 29.99
N LYS A 91 21.65 -17.12 30.26
CA LYS A 91 22.94 -17.76 29.95
C LYS A 91 22.72 -19.06 29.20
N LYS A 92 23.45 -19.26 28.10
CA LYS A 92 23.42 -20.50 27.30
C LYS A 92 22.00 -20.92 26.85
N GLY A 93 21.09 -19.95 26.68
CA GLY A 93 19.70 -20.20 26.26
C GLY A 93 18.75 -20.64 27.38
N ASP A 94 19.20 -20.64 28.65
CA ASP A 94 18.30 -20.86 29.79
C ASP A 94 17.60 -19.54 30.16
N LEU A 95 16.29 -19.47 29.89
CA LEU A 95 15.47 -18.29 30.19
C LEU A 95 14.90 -18.33 31.61
N ASN A 96 15.15 -19.35 32.44
CA ASN A 96 14.67 -19.40 33.83
C ASN A 96 15.50 -18.50 34.77
N VAL A 97 15.45 -17.20 34.51
CA VAL A 97 16.23 -16.15 35.17
C VAL A 97 15.31 -15.04 35.68
N LYS A 98 15.86 -14.19 36.56
CA LYS A 98 15.12 -13.10 37.20
C LYS A 98 14.41 -12.18 36.20
N ALA A 99 15.06 -11.81 35.09
CA ALA A 99 14.44 -10.98 34.05
C ALA A 99 13.15 -11.60 33.47
N LEU A 100 13.10 -12.92 33.29
CA LEU A 100 11.88 -13.60 32.84
C LEU A 100 10.80 -13.57 33.93
N HIS A 101 11.17 -13.76 35.21
CA HIS A 101 10.22 -13.74 36.32
C HIS A 101 9.62 -12.35 36.53
N GLU A 102 10.40 -11.28 36.38
CA GLU A 102 9.94 -9.88 36.39
C GLU A 102 8.95 -9.61 35.25
N SER A 103 9.31 -10.01 34.03
CA SER A 103 8.40 -9.91 32.88
C SER A 103 7.12 -10.70 33.04
N LEU A 104 7.17 -11.88 33.67
CA LEU A 104 6.00 -12.69 33.98
C LEU A 104 5.11 -12.01 35.03
N LEU A 105 5.70 -11.39 36.05
CA LEU A 105 4.94 -10.59 37.02
C LEU A 105 4.18 -9.46 36.31
N TYR A 106 4.87 -8.70 35.45
CA TYR A 106 4.27 -7.60 34.69
C TYR A 106 3.15 -8.07 33.75
N TYR A 107 3.36 -9.20 33.06
CA TYR A 107 2.34 -9.81 32.22
C TYR A 107 1.07 -10.15 33.04
N LEU A 108 1.21 -10.79 34.20
CA LEU A 108 0.08 -11.17 35.05
C LEU A 108 -0.66 -9.94 35.62
N ILE A 109 0.06 -8.87 35.93
CA ILE A 109 -0.52 -7.59 36.35
C ILE A 109 -1.44 -7.04 35.26
N GLU A 110 -0.94 -6.93 34.03
CA GLU A 110 -1.71 -6.42 32.89
C GLU A 110 -2.93 -7.31 32.58
N ARG A 111 -2.77 -8.64 32.64
CA ARG A 111 -3.88 -9.58 32.46
C ARG A 111 -4.97 -9.42 33.53
N LYS A 112 -4.57 -9.23 34.80
CA LYS A 112 -5.51 -9.01 35.92
C LYS A 112 -6.24 -7.68 35.81
N GLU A 113 -5.58 -6.65 35.27
CA GLU A 113 -6.18 -5.34 35.01
C GLU A 113 -7.04 -5.30 33.72
N GLY A 114 -7.21 -6.44 33.05
CA GLY A 114 -8.09 -6.60 31.88
C GLY A 114 -7.44 -6.26 30.54
N ASN A 115 -6.12 -6.13 30.48
CA ASN A 115 -5.41 -5.88 29.23
C ASN A 115 -5.28 -7.18 28.41
N ASN A 116 -5.94 -7.22 27.25
CA ASN A 116 -5.86 -8.31 26.28
C ASN A 116 -5.04 -7.96 25.02
N ASN A 117 -4.36 -6.82 25.01
CA ASN A 117 -3.65 -6.29 23.84
C ASN A 117 -2.13 -6.49 23.86
N LEU A 118 -1.59 -7.22 24.84
CA LEU A 118 -0.16 -7.54 24.88
C LEU A 118 0.27 -8.31 23.63
N LYS A 119 1.31 -7.82 22.96
CA LYS A 119 1.84 -8.38 21.71
C LYS A 119 3.11 -9.18 21.95
N ARG A 120 4.09 -8.58 22.64
CA ARG A 120 5.43 -9.14 22.86
C ARG A 120 6.00 -8.74 24.23
N LEU A 121 7.02 -9.48 24.66
CA LEU A 121 7.88 -9.11 25.78
C LEU A 121 9.33 -9.07 25.30
N ILE A 122 10.09 -8.08 25.74
CA ILE A 122 11.52 -7.89 25.40
C ILE A 122 12.33 -8.04 26.68
N LEU A 123 13.21 -9.03 26.72
CA LEU A 123 14.27 -9.15 27.72
C LEU A 123 15.58 -8.66 27.08
N GLY A 124 16.18 -7.60 27.63
CA GLY A 124 17.31 -6.95 26.98
C GLY A 124 18.52 -6.74 27.88
N THR A 125 19.69 -6.72 27.25
CA THR A 125 20.87 -6.01 27.74
C THR A 125 21.34 -5.10 26.62
N ILE A 126 22.37 -4.29 26.89
CA ILE A 126 22.99 -3.46 25.86
C ILE A 126 23.66 -4.27 24.71
N LYS A 127 23.80 -5.59 24.86
CA LYS A 127 24.45 -6.48 23.88
C LYS A 127 23.49 -7.36 23.11
N GLU A 128 22.33 -7.69 23.66
CA GLU A 128 21.42 -8.66 23.08
C GLU A 128 19.99 -8.52 23.58
N LEU A 129 19.05 -8.97 22.74
CA LEU A 129 17.62 -8.99 23.01
C LEU A 129 17.07 -10.41 22.85
N TYR A 130 16.13 -10.74 23.73
CA TYR A 130 15.27 -11.91 23.64
C TYR A 130 13.82 -11.42 23.55
N ILE A 131 13.16 -11.69 22.42
CA ILE A 131 11.79 -11.24 22.16
C ILE A 131 10.86 -12.44 22.17
N ILE A 132 9.84 -12.40 23.02
CA ILE A 132 8.92 -13.50 23.27
C ILE A 132 7.50 -13.07 22.88
N ASP A 133 6.74 -13.97 22.26
CA ASP A 133 5.31 -13.74 22.01
C ASP A 133 4.52 -13.72 23.32
N ALA A 134 3.65 -12.72 23.51
CA ALA A 134 2.82 -12.66 24.71
C ALA A 134 1.89 -13.89 24.86
N ASN A 135 1.56 -14.58 23.75
CA ASN A 135 0.78 -15.80 23.78
C ASN A 135 1.53 -16.98 24.41
N GLU A 136 2.87 -16.98 24.39
CA GLU A 136 3.68 -18.03 25.04
C GLU A 136 3.53 -17.96 26.57
N PHE A 137 3.10 -16.81 27.12
CA PHE A 137 2.88 -16.62 28.55
C PHE A 137 1.48 -17.07 29.02
N GLU A 138 0.55 -17.40 28.10
CA GLU A 138 -0.80 -17.86 28.47
C GLU A 138 -0.77 -19.13 29.34
N VAL A 139 0.20 -20.01 29.12
CA VAL A 139 0.35 -21.25 29.91
C VAL A 139 0.61 -20.93 31.38
N PHE A 140 1.42 -19.91 31.67
CA PHE A 140 1.71 -19.47 33.04
C PHE A 140 0.51 -18.78 33.67
N ASN A 141 -0.28 -18.04 32.86
CA ASN A 141 -1.53 -17.43 33.32
C ASN A 141 -2.57 -18.47 33.75
N LYS A 142 -2.50 -19.70 33.22
CA LYS A 142 -3.41 -20.80 33.56
C LYS A 142 -2.83 -21.73 34.64
N ASP A 143 -1.57 -21.57 35.01
CA ASP A 143 -0.91 -22.40 36.01
C ASP A 143 -1.32 -21.99 37.44
N LYS A 144 -1.87 -22.95 38.20
CA LYS A 144 -2.42 -22.70 39.53
C LYS A 144 -1.37 -22.29 40.56
N GLU A 145 -0.15 -22.79 40.46
CA GLU A 145 0.91 -22.48 41.43
C GLU A 145 1.47 -21.08 41.19
N ILE A 146 1.69 -20.72 39.92
CA ILE A 146 2.10 -19.37 39.51
C ILE A 146 1.01 -18.36 39.88
N GLN A 147 -0.27 -18.65 39.60
CA GLN A 147 -1.38 -17.76 39.97
C GLN A 147 -1.49 -17.57 41.48
N LYS A 148 -1.35 -18.63 42.27
CA LYS A 148 -1.37 -18.53 43.73
C LYS A 148 -0.20 -17.69 44.27
N ALA A 149 1.00 -17.87 43.72
CA ALA A 149 2.16 -17.06 44.09
C ALA A 149 1.97 -15.59 43.69
N PHE A 150 1.38 -15.34 42.51
CA PHE A 150 1.07 -14.00 42.01
C PHE A 150 0.04 -13.31 42.90
N GLU A 151 -1.07 -13.96 43.24
CA GLU A 151 -2.10 -13.42 44.13
C GLU A 151 -1.53 -13.08 45.51
N ASN A 152 -0.66 -13.94 46.07
CA ASN A 152 -0.04 -13.68 47.35
C ASN A 152 0.85 -12.42 47.33
N CYS A 153 1.65 -12.27 46.26
CA CYS A 153 2.52 -11.12 46.06
C CYS A 153 1.73 -9.83 45.74
N HIS A 154 0.76 -9.91 44.84
CA HIS A 154 0.02 -8.75 44.31
C HIS A 154 -1.04 -8.23 45.28
N ASP A 155 -1.85 -9.12 45.86
CA ASP A 155 -2.93 -8.76 46.78
C ASP A 155 -2.45 -8.64 48.22
N LYS A 156 -1.16 -8.92 48.48
CA LYS A 156 -0.56 -9.02 49.81
C LYS A 156 -1.30 -10.01 50.73
N LYS A 157 -1.71 -11.15 50.17
CA LYS A 157 -2.41 -12.23 50.87
C LYS A 157 -1.44 -13.39 51.14
N GLY A 158 -1.58 -14.10 52.26
CA GLY A 158 -0.71 -15.23 52.61
C GLY A 158 0.50 -14.89 53.50
N ASN A 159 1.38 -15.87 53.70
CA ASN A 159 2.44 -15.83 54.74
C ASN A 159 3.73 -15.10 54.31
N ASP A 160 3.95 -14.87 53.01
CA ASP A 160 5.11 -14.13 52.48
C ASP A 160 4.72 -13.33 51.21
N PRO A 161 4.41 -12.02 51.34
CA PRO A 161 3.95 -11.19 50.22
C PRO A 161 5.11 -10.56 49.42
N ARG A 162 6.37 -10.96 49.66
CA ARG A 162 7.53 -10.35 48.99
C ARG A 162 7.63 -10.80 47.53
N THR A 163 8.03 -9.89 46.64
CA THR A 163 8.28 -10.21 45.22
C THR A 163 9.30 -11.33 45.03
N LYS A 164 10.27 -11.43 45.94
CA LYS A 164 11.22 -12.54 45.97
C LYS A 164 10.54 -13.92 46.09
N ALA A 165 9.48 -14.03 46.89
CA ALA A 165 8.75 -15.29 47.05
C ALA A 165 8.02 -15.70 45.75
N PHE A 166 7.55 -14.71 44.96
CA PHE A 166 7.01 -14.98 43.62
C PHE A 166 8.10 -15.48 42.68
N TYR A 167 9.27 -14.83 42.65
CA TYR A 167 10.40 -15.27 41.81
C TYR A 167 10.88 -16.68 42.17
N ASP A 168 11.00 -17.00 43.46
CA ASP A 168 11.41 -18.33 43.93
C ASP A 168 10.38 -19.40 43.48
N ALA A 169 9.08 -19.08 43.52
CA ALA A 169 8.02 -19.96 43.02
C ALA A 169 8.10 -20.17 41.50
N CYS A 170 8.31 -19.10 40.73
CA CYS A 170 8.52 -19.18 39.28
C CYS A 170 9.75 -20.01 38.93
N GLN A 171 10.88 -19.78 39.59
CA GLN A 171 12.12 -20.51 39.39
C GLN A 171 11.90 -22.03 39.52
N LYS A 172 11.20 -22.44 40.58
CA LYS A 172 10.88 -23.86 40.81
C LYS A 172 9.91 -24.39 39.75
N ARG A 173 8.77 -23.71 39.54
CA ARG A 173 7.70 -24.21 38.69
C ARG A 173 8.11 -24.31 37.22
N LEU A 174 8.87 -23.34 36.71
CA LEU A 174 9.36 -23.36 35.33
C LEU A 174 10.28 -24.55 35.04
N ASN A 175 11.00 -25.09 36.03
CA ASN A 175 11.80 -26.30 35.83
C ASN A 175 10.93 -27.56 35.67
N GLU A 176 9.76 -27.59 36.31
CA GLU A 176 8.85 -28.74 36.35
C GLU A 176 7.86 -28.78 35.17
N LEU A 177 7.64 -27.65 34.49
CA LEU A 177 6.70 -27.56 33.38
C LEU A 177 7.21 -28.29 32.12
N ASP A 178 6.38 -29.19 31.61
CA ASP A 178 6.56 -29.84 30.30
C ASP A 178 5.97 -28.93 29.19
N HIS A 179 6.67 -27.84 28.90
CA HIS A 179 6.33 -26.88 27.86
C HIS A 179 7.60 -26.40 27.17
N SER A 180 7.48 -25.94 25.92
CA SER A 180 8.58 -25.34 25.18
C SER A 180 8.28 -23.88 24.90
N LEU A 181 9.03 -22.96 25.50
CA LEU A 181 8.88 -21.52 25.30
C LEU A 181 9.70 -21.06 24.11
N LYS A 182 9.02 -20.45 23.13
CA LYS A 182 9.64 -19.97 21.89
C LYS A 182 10.07 -18.51 22.02
N TYR A 183 11.23 -18.18 21.47
CA TYR A 183 11.77 -16.82 21.52
C TYR A 183 12.64 -16.49 20.30
N HIS A 184 12.78 -15.21 20.00
CA HIS A 184 13.76 -14.70 19.04
C HIS A 184 14.96 -14.11 19.79
N HIS A 185 16.17 -14.35 19.29
CA HIS A 185 17.40 -13.84 19.91
C HIS A 185 18.26 -13.07 18.91
N ILE A 186 18.58 -11.83 19.27
CA ILE A 186 19.24 -10.86 18.40
C ILE A 186 20.44 -10.25 19.13
N HIS A 187 21.59 -10.26 18.47
CA HIS A 187 22.77 -9.54 18.95
C HIS A 187 22.75 -8.09 18.47
N LEU A 188 22.88 -7.15 19.39
CA LEU A 188 22.91 -5.71 19.14
C LEU A 188 24.30 -5.29 18.64
N LYS A 189 24.61 -5.65 17.40
CA LYS A 189 25.86 -5.32 16.70
C LYS A 189 25.55 -4.63 15.38
N LYS A 190 26.43 -3.73 14.95
CA LYS A 190 26.29 -3.00 13.68
C LYS A 190 26.16 -3.91 12.45
N GLU A 191 26.82 -5.07 12.47
CA GLU A 191 26.71 -6.10 11.43
C GLU A 191 25.28 -6.64 11.25
N ASN A 192 24.44 -6.54 12.29
CA ASN A 192 23.06 -7.04 12.30
C ASN A 192 22.02 -5.93 12.08
N LEU A 193 22.41 -4.75 11.60
CA LEU A 193 21.56 -3.54 11.59
C LEU A 193 20.16 -3.80 11.00
N ALA A 194 20.07 -4.49 9.85
CA ALA A 194 18.79 -4.80 9.22
C ALA A 194 17.92 -5.76 10.05
N LEU A 195 18.53 -6.76 10.69
CA LEU A 195 17.84 -7.70 11.57
C LEU A 195 17.35 -7.01 12.85
N ILE A 196 18.14 -6.10 13.41
CA ILE A 196 17.76 -5.32 14.59
C ILE A 196 16.61 -4.38 14.24
N TYR A 197 16.71 -3.66 13.11
CA TYR A 197 15.61 -2.84 12.62
C TYR A 197 14.33 -3.66 12.49
N GLN A 198 14.42 -4.81 11.82
CA GLN A 198 13.28 -5.68 11.59
C GLN A 198 12.63 -6.13 12.90
N ALA A 199 13.45 -6.55 13.86
CA ALA A 199 12.99 -7.03 15.16
C ALA A 199 12.42 -5.93 16.06
N LEU A 200 12.81 -4.67 15.84
CA LEU A 200 12.28 -3.53 16.59
C LEU A 200 11.17 -2.78 15.83
N SER A 201 10.86 -3.18 14.60
CA SER A 201 9.84 -2.54 13.78
C SER A 201 8.42 -2.75 14.34
N PRO A 202 7.48 -1.80 14.08
CA PRO A 202 6.07 -1.94 14.45
C PRO A 202 5.43 -3.22 13.91
N ASN A 203 5.83 -3.63 12.71
CA ASN A 203 5.30 -4.83 12.07
C ASN A 203 5.57 -6.09 12.89
N PHE A 204 6.77 -6.19 13.45
CA PHE A 204 7.17 -7.35 14.24
C PHE A 204 6.77 -7.22 15.71
N LEU A 205 7.09 -6.09 16.36
CA LEU A 205 6.84 -5.88 17.79
C LEU A 205 5.35 -5.74 18.11
N LEU A 206 4.60 -4.98 17.32
CA LEU A 206 3.18 -4.73 17.56
C LEU A 206 2.26 -5.69 16.80
N LYS A 207 2.83 -6.61 16.01
CA LYS A 207 2.12 -7.51 15.09
C LYS A 207 1.23 -6.74 14.10
N ILE A 208 1.67 -5.54 13.69
CA ILE A 208 0.99 -4.76 12.67
C ILE A 208 1.27 -5.44 11.31
N PRO A 209 0.24 -5.85 10.55
CA PRO A 209 0.45 -6.42 9.22
C PRO A 209 1.30 -5.47 8.37
N LYS A 210 2.21 -6.02 7.56
CA LYS A 210 2.89 -5.22 6.55
C LYS A 210 1.84 -4.76 5.54
N TYR A 211 1.47 -3.48 5.61
CA TYR A 211 1.05 -2.79 4.41
C TYR A 211 2.31 -2.62 3.57
N SER A 212 2.61 -3.61 2.73
CA SER A 212 3.44 -3.32 1.57
C SER A 212 2.62 -2.31 0.80
N ASP A 213 3.12 -1.09 0.66
CA ASP A 213 2.47 -0.17 -0.26
C ASP A 213 2.57 -0.82 -1.64
N ALA A 214 1.48 -1.45 -2.10
CA ALA A 214 1.40 -2.08 -3.42
C ALA A 214 1.59 -1.05 -4.53
N ASN A 215 1.65 0.22 -4.16
CA ASN A 215 1.93 1.35 -5.03
C ASN A 215 3.42 1.66 -5.06
N THR A 216 4.31 0.87 -4.45
CA THR A 216 5.75 1.15 -4.56
C THR A 216 6.16 1.13 -6.04
N LEU A 217 6.70 2.25 -6.52
CA LEU A 217 7.11 2.43 -7.91
C LEU A 217 8.06 1.30 -8.33
N ASN A 218 7.69 0.57 -9.39
CA ASN A 218 8.59 -0.37 -10.03
C ASN A 218 9.72 0.42 -10.69
N LYS A 219 10.89 0.45 -10.04
CA LYS A 219 12.03 1.28 -10.44
C LYS A 219 12.58 0.89 -11.81
N ASP A 220 12.63 -0.41 -12.12
CA ASP A 220 13.12 -0.91 -13.41
C ASP A 220 12.19 -0.45 -14.55
N PHE A 221 10.86 -0.60 -14.36
CA PHE A 221 9.85 -0.09 -15.29
C PHE A 221 9.99 1.42 -15.49
N TYR A 222 10.07 2.16 -14.39
CA TYR A 222 10.08 3.62 -14.43
C TYR A 222 11.35 4.19 -15.09
N GLU A 223 12.54 3.70 -14.73
CA GLU A 223 13.81 4.15 -15.33
C GLU A 223 13.86 3.86 -16.84
N GLU A 224 13.38 2.69 -17.26
CA GLU A 224 13.33 2.31 -18.68
C GLU A 224 12.27 3.11 -19.45
N LEU A 225 11.12 3.39 -18.86
CA LEU A 225 10.10 4.25 -19.45
C LEU A 225 10.64 5.67 -19.68
N LEU A 226 11.31 6.26 -18.68
CA LEU A 226 11.97 7.57 -18.84
C LEU A 226 12.98 7.54 -19.99
N TYR A 227 13.79 6.49 -20.08
CA TYR A 227 14.75 6.32 -21.17
C TYR A 227 14.08 6.33 -22.56
N ILE A 228 13.00 5.56 -22.75
CA ILE A 228 12.27 5.50 -24.03
C ILE A 228 11.63 6.86 -24.36
N LEU A 229 11.07 7.54 -23.35
CA LEU A 229 10.53 8.90 -23.51
C LEU A 229 11.61 9.94 -23.83
N GLY A 230 12.88 9.65 -23.53
CA GLY A 230 13.98 10.59 -23.68
C GLY A 230 14.11 11.55 -22.50
N LEU A 231 13.78 11.09 -21.30
CA LEU A 231 13.77 11.84 -20.05
C LEU A 231 14.75 11.22 -19.04
N GLU A 232 15.18 12.01 -18.05
CA GLU A 232 16.04 11.55 -16.95
C GLU A 232 15.73 12.28 -15.63
N GLU A 233 15.89 11.59 -14.50
CA GLU A 233 15.85 12.21 -13.17
C GLU A 233 17.17 12.93 -12.86
N LYS A 234 17.08 14.20 -12.43
CA LYS A 234 18.21 14.97 -11.90
C LYS A 234 17.90 15.52 -10.52
N ASN A 235 18.84 15.35 -9.61
CA ASN A 235 18.78 15.95 -8.29
C ASN A 235 19.42 17.34 -8.31
N GLU A 236 18.60 18.38 -8.15
CA GLU A 236 19.07 19.76 -8.05
C GLU A 236 18.61 20.35 -6.71
N LYS A 237 19.57 20.75 -5.86
CA LYS A 237 19.32 21.40 -4.56
C LYS A 237 18.35 20.61 -3.65
N GLY A 238 18.42 19.27 -3.67
CA GLY A 238 17.57 18.41 -2.85
C GLY A 238 16.16 18.13 -3.43
N LYS A 239 15.86 18.61 -4.64
CA LYS A 239 14.66 18.26 -5.40
C LYS A 239 15.00 17.32 -6.56
N THR A 240 14.26 16.24 -6.71
CA THR A 240 14.31 15.37 -7.90
C THR A 240 13.43 15.98 -8.99
N LEU A 241 14.02 16.32 -10.13
CA LEU A 241 13.34 16.90 -11.29
C LEU A 241 13.49 16.00 -12.51
N ILE A 242 12.45 15.93 -13.35
CA ILE A 242 12.51 15.26 -14.64
C ILE A 242 12.95 16.26 -15.69
N LYS A 243 14.00 15.93 -16.45
CA LYS A 243 14.50 16.78 -17.54
C LYS A 243 14.64 15.98 -18.83
N PRO A 244 14.56 16.65 -19.99
CA PRO A 244 14.95 16.04 -21.24
C PRO A 244 16.39 15.49 -21.18
N SER A 245 16.55 14.24 -21.57
CA SER A 245 17.84 13.58 -21.73
C SER A 245 18.45 13.93 -23.10
N ARG A 246 19.67 13.44 -23.36
CA ARG A 246 20.32 13.51 -24.68
C ARG A 246 20.20 12.20 -25.47
N THR A 247 19.24 11.34 -25.13
CA THR A 247 19.05 10.04 -25.76
C THR A 247 18.54 10.22 -27.20
N GLU A 248 19.40 9.93 -28.16
CA GLU A 248 19.06 9.96 -29.59
C GLU A 248 17.97 8.93 -29.92
N ASN A 249 17.12 9.25 -30.89
CA ASN A 249 15.98 8.42 -31.34
C ASN A 249 14.94 8.06 -30.25
N SER A 250 14.99 8.69 -29.08
CA SER A 250 13.91 8.65 -28.09
C SER A 250 12.66 9.40 -28.56
N LEU A 251 11.54 9.25 -27.84
CA LEU A 251 10.29 9.94 -28.21
C LEU A 251 10.44 11.47 -28.17
N SER A 252 11.07 12.01 -27.12
CA SER A 252 11.39 13.44 -27.03
C SER A 252 12.29 13.91 -28.17
N TYR A 253 13.29 13.11 -28.54
CA TYR A 253 14.18 13.42 -29.66
C TYR A 253 13.42 13.46 -30.99
N ALA A 254 12.61 12.44 -31.29
CA ALA A 254 11.79 12.38 -32.50
C ALA A 254 10.81 13.56 -32.60
N LEU A 255 10.21 13.94 -31.47
CA LEU A 255 9.33 15.10 -31.35
C LEU A 255 10.05 16.41 -31.66
N LYS A 256 11.22 16.66 -31.05
CA LYS A 256 12.03 17.87 -31.28
C LYS A 256 12.62 17.93 -32.68
N GLU A 257 12.98 16.80 -33.29
CA GLU A 257 13.40 16.75 -34.69
C GLU A 257 12.27 17.18 -35.63
N LYS A 258 11.02 16.77 -35.33
CA LYS A 258 9.87 17.05 -36.17
C LYS A 258 9.31 18.46 -35.98
N TYR A 259 9.27 18.94 -34.74
CA TYR A 259 8.68 20.21 -34.36
C TYR A 259 9.73 21.06 -33.64
N LYS A 260 10.40 21.93 -34.40
CA LYS A 260 11.54 22.73 -33.93
C LYS A 260 11.16 23.95 -33.11
N ASP A 261 9.90 24.36 -33.19
CA ASP A 261 9.40 25.61 -32.61
C ASP A 261 8.74 25.41 -31.24
N LEU A 262 8.75 24.18 -30.71
CA LEU A 262 8.19 23.86 -29.40
C LEU A 262 9.19 24.17 -28.29
N ASP A 263 8.70 24.79 -27.21
CA ASP A 263 9.49 24.91 -25.99
C ASP A 263 9.50 23.60 -25.18
N ASP A 264 10.33 23.55 -24.12
CA ASP A 264 10.46 22.35 -23.29
C ASP A 264 9.17 21.99 -22.54
N GLU A 265 8.29 22.96 -22.24
CA GLU A 265 7.01 22.73 -21.56
C GLU A 265 5.98 22.13 -22.51
N GLU A 266 5.89 22.64 -23.73
CA GLU A 266 5.03 22.08 -24.78
C GLU A 266 5.47 20.67 -25.17
N VAL A 267 6.79 20.42 -25.26
CA VAL A 267 7.34 19.08 -25.47
C VAL A 267 6.93 18.14 -24.34
N MET A 268 7.09 18.55 -23.08
CA MET A 268 6.68 17.73 -21.94
C MET A 268 5.18 17.45 -21.93
N ALA A 269 4.35 18.45 -22.23
CA ALA A 269 2.90 18.28 -22.31
C ALA A 269 2.47 17.23 -23.35
N LEU A 270 3.06 17.27 -24.56
CA LEU A 270 2.81 16.27 -25.60
C LEU A 270 3.32 14.89 -25.20
N LEU A 271 4.52 14.79 -24.62
CA LEU A 271 5.08 13.52 -24.15
C LEU A 271 4.20 12.87 -23.09
N ILE A 272 3.73 13.65 -22.10
CA ILE A 272 2.83 13.16 -21.06
C ILE A 272 1.50 12.71 -21.69
N ALA A 273 0.86 13.55 -22.51
CA ALA A 273 -0.42 13.19 -23.14
C ALA A 273 -0.34 11.92 -23.98
N TRP A 274 0.69 11.77 -24.82
CA TRP A 274 0.88 10.58 -25.64
C TRP A 274 1.25 9.35 -24.82
N ASN A 275 2.14 9.50 -23.83
CA ASN A 275 2.48 8.41 -22.93
C ASN A 275 1.25 7.90 -22.15
N ASN A 276 0.40 8.81 -21.65
CA ASN A 276 -0.84 8.48 -20.97
C ASN A 276 -1.75 7.62 -21.84
N ARG A 277 -1.95 8.00 -23.11
CA ARG A 277 -2.76 7.22 -24.06
C ARG A 277 -2.15 5.85 -24.35
N ILE A 278 -0.84 5.74 -24.48
CA ILE A 278 -0.16 4.46 -24.76
C ILE A 278 -0.22 3.53 -23.55
N LEU A 279 -0.01 4.04 -22.33
CA LEU A 279 -0.15 3.26 -21.10
C LEU A 279 -1.60 2.80 -20.90
N PHE A 280 -2.57 3.67 -21.18
CA PHE A 280 -3.99 3.30 -21.16
C PHE A 280 -4.30 2.20 -22.19
N LEU A 281 -3.76 2.28 -23.40
CA LEU A 281 -3.93 1.23 -24.39
C LEU A 281 -3.42 -0.12 -23.89
N ARG A 282 -2.29 -0.15 -23.18
CA ARG A 282 -1.73 -1.38 -22.62
C ARG A 282 -2.60 -1.95 -21.49
N LEU A 283 -3.16 -1.09 -20.64
CA LEU A 283 -4.16 -1.46 -19.64
C LEU A 283 -5.40 -2.06 -20.31
N LEU A 284 -5.94 -1.38 -21.32
CA LEU A 284 -7.10 -1.82 -22.10
C LEU A 284 -6.84 -3.18 -22.75
N GLU A 285 -5.69 -3.36 -23.41
CA GLU A 285 -5.30 -4.63 -24.01
C GLU A 285 -5.30 -5.77 -23.01
N SER A 286 -4.68 -5.55 -21.84
CA SER A 286 -4.59 -6.57 -20.79
C SER A 286 -5.98 -6.95 -20.27
N LEU A 287 -6.87 -5.97 -20.08
CA LEU A 287 -8.28 -6.20 -19.72
C LEU A 287 -9.07 -6.95 -20.80
N LEU A 288 -8.90 -6.58 -22.06
CA LEU A 288 -9.62 -7.25 -23.15
C LEU A 288 -9.14 -8.70 -23.35
N ILE A 289 -7.86 -8.99 -23.10
CA ILE A 289 -7.33 -10.35 -23.09
C ILE A 289 -7.87 -11.15 -21.90
N SER A 290 -7.94 -10.55 -20.70
CA SER A 290 -8.46 -11.24 -19.51
C SER A 290 -9.93 -11.65 -19.68
N PHE A 291 -10.71 -10.85 -20.41
CA PHE A 291 -12.08 -11.19 -20.81
C PHE A 291 -12.19 -12.14 -22.01
N LYS A 292 -11.07 -12.56 -22.63
CA LYS A 292 -11.04 -13.34 -23.87
C LYS A 292 -11.71 -12.64 -25.06
N HIS A 293 -11.83 -11.32 -25.01
CA HIS A 293 -12.27 -10.51 -26.16
C HIS A 293 -11.18 -10.45 -27.24
N PHE A 294 -9.91 -10.52 -26.81
CA PHE A 294 -8.75 -10.76 -27.65
C PHE A 294 -8.01 -12.03 -27.19
N GLU A 295 -7.60 -12.87 -28.14
CA GLU A 295 -6.75 -14.04 -27.87
C GLU A 295 -5.26 -13.70 -27.82
N LYS A 296 -4.87 -12.61 -28.49
CA LYS A 296 -3.50 -12.15 -28.63
C LYS A 296 -3.42 -10.64 -28.42
N PRO A 297 -2.26 -10.11 -27.99
CA PRO A 297 -2.00 -8.68 -27.96
C PRO A 297 -2.31 -8.01 -29.31
N PHE A 298 -2.96 -6.85 -29.27
CA PHE A 298 -3.19 -5.99 -30.43
C PHE A 298 -2.15 -4.86 -30.57
N LEU A 299 -1.46 -4.44 -29.51
CA LEU A 299 -0.39 -3.44 -29.52
C LEU A 299 0.92 -4.04 -30.02
N THR A 300 0.95 -4.35 -31.30
CA THR A 300 2.11 -4.91 -31.98
C THR A 300 2.40 -4.12 -33.25
N THR A 301 3.63 -4.21 -33.74
CA THR A 301 4.02 -3.57 -35.01
C THR A 301 3.41 -4.26 -36.24
N GLU A 302 2.89 -5.49 -36.09
CA GLU A 302 2.07 -6.15 -37.12
C GLU A 302 0.78 -5.37 -37.39
N ASN A 303 0.15 -4.86 -36.32
CA ASN A 303 -1.10 -4.12 -36.38
C ASN A 303 -0.87 -2.61 -36.55
N PHE A 304 0.12 -2.05 -35.85
CA PHE A 304 0.43 -0.62 -35.84
C PHE A 304 1.87 -0.37 -36.25
N LYS A 305 2.11 -0.33 -37.56
CA LYS A 305 3.46 -0.25 -38.17
C LYS A 305 4.24 1.03 -37.85
N ASN A 306 3.55 2.14 -37.56
CA ASN A 306 4.16 3.45 -37.34
C ASN A 306 3.26 4.36 -36.49
N PHE A 307 3.79 5.51 -36.09
CA PHE A 307 3.06 6.49 -35.29
C PHE A 307 1.80 7.05 -35.97
N ASN A 308 1.71 7.02 -37.31
CA ASN A 308 0.49 7.40 -38.02
C ASN A 308 -0.64 6.40 -37.76
N ALA A 309 -0.34 5.10 -37.79
CA ALA A 309 -1.32 4.07 -37.42
C ALA A 309 -1.77 4.22 -35.95
N LEU A 310 -0.84 4.54 -35.05
CA LEU A 310 -1.15 4.81 -33.64
C LEU A 310 -2.05 6.07 -33.47
N ASN A 311 -1.78 7.13 -34.23
CA ASN A 311 -2.62 8.33 -34.25
C ASN A 311 -4.04 8.05 -34.75
N THR A 312 -4.18 7.19 -35.76
CA THR A 312 -5.50 6.71 -36.23
C THR A 312 -6.23 5.96 -35.11
N LEU A 313 -5.53 5.09 -34.37
CA LEU A 313 -6.13 4.41 -33.21
C LEU A 313 -6.64 5.41 -32.16
N PHE A 314 -5.89 6.46 -31.85
CA PHE A 314 -6.31 7.49 -30.90
C PHE A 314 -7.59 8.20 -31.36
N PHE A 315 -7.57 8.83 -32.53
CA PHE A 315 -8.58 9.83 -32.89
C PHE A 315 -9.68 9.33 -33.81
N GLU A 316 -9.46 8.23 -34.54
CA GLU A 316 -10.45 7.67 -35.47
C GLU A 316 -11.14 6.42 -34.93
N VAL A 317 -10.60 5.80 -33.88
CA VAL A 317 -11.16 4.59 -33.24
C VAL A 317 -11.64 4.90 -31.83
N LEU A 318 -10.73 5.32 -30.94
CA LEU A 318 -11.04 5.44 -29.51
C LEU A 318 -11.84 6.70 -29.17
N ALA A 319 -11.60 7.80 -29.88
CA ALA A 319 -12.35 9.05 -29.72
C ALA A 319 -13.75 9.03 -30.37
N LYS A 320 -14.05 8.04 -31.25
CA LYS A 320 -15.29 8.02 -32.04
C LYS A 320 -16.15 6.79 -31.74
N LYS A 321 -17.47 6.99 -31.67
CA LYS A 321 -18.43 5.88 -31.56
C LYS A 321 -18.33 4.98 -32.78
N ASN A 322 -18.61 3.69 -32.61
CA ASN A 322 -18.52 2.71 -33.71
C ASN A 322 -19.30 3.13 -34.97
N SER A 323 -20.44 3.80 -34.82
CA SER A 323 -21.26 4.31 -35.93
C SER A 323 -20.66 5.52 -36.68
N GLU A 324 -19.72 6.23 -36.07
CA GLU A 324 -19.09 7.46 -36.59
C GLU A 324 -17.70 7.18 -37.19
N ARG A 325 -17.16 5.98 -37.00
CA ARG A 325 -15.85 5.57 -37.52
C ARG A 325 -15.90 5.53 -39.04
N SER A 326 -15.05 6.32 -39.69
CA SER A 326 -14.93 6.39 -41.16
C SER A 326 -14.00 5.32 -41.75
N LEU A 327 -13.71 4.26 -40.99
CA LEU A 327 -12.72 3.25 -41.33
C LEU A 327 -13.28 2.22 -42.32
N LYS A 328 -12.42 1.75 -43.23
CA LYS A 328 -12.76 0.64 -44.12
C LYS A 328 -12.97 -0.62 -43.28
N LYS A 329 -14.05 -1.38 -43.53
CA LYS A 329 -14.43 -2.66 -42.88
C LYS A 329 -13.40 -3.80 -43.01
N GLU A 330 -12.23 -3.53 -43.58
CA GLU A 330 -11.19 -4.51 -43.84
C GLU A 330 -10.25 -4.69 -42.63
N ASP A 331 -10.20 -3.72 -41.71
CA ASP A 331 -9.29 -3.75 -40.56
C ASP A 331 -9.94 -4.41 -39.33
N LYS A 332 -9.95 -5.75 -39.35
CA LYS A 332 -10.66 -6.61 -38.36
C LYS A 332 -10.29 -6.35 -36.90
N ILE A 333 -9.12 -5.74 -36.64
CA ILE A 333 -8.66 -5.45 -35.27
C ILE A 333 -9.30 -4.17 -34.75
N LEU A 334 -9.38 -3.12 -35.56
CA LEU A 334 -9.95 -1.83 -35.15
C LEU A 334 -11.45 -1.94 -34.85
N GLU A 335 -12.17 -2.85 -35.53
CA GLU A 335 -13.58 -3.14 -35.24
C GLU A 335 -13.78 -3.82 -33.88
N LYS A 336 -12.80 -4.61 -33.42
CA LYS A 336 -12.87 -5.29 -32.12
C LYS A 336 -12.56 -4.34 -30.95
N ILE A 337 -11.88 -3.23 -31.19
CA ILE A 337 -11.54 -2.27 -30.13
C ILE A 337 -12.80 -1.45 -29.77
N PRO A 338 -13.27 -1.52 -28.51
CA PRO A 338 -14.49 -0.83 -28.10
C PRO A 338 -14.31 0.69 -28.11
N TYR A 339 -15.42 1.42 -28.24
CA TYR A 339 -15.46 2.84 -27.95
C TYR A 339 -15.50 3.04 -26.43
N LEU A 340 -14.70 3.97 -25.91
CA LEU A 340 -14.51 4.15 -24.47
C LEU A 340 -15.04 5.47 -23.92
N ASN A 341 -15.66 6.32 -24.77
CA ASN A 341 -16.26 7.60 -24.37
C ASN A 341 -15.38 8.42 -23.41
N SER A 342 -14.07 8.49 -23.70
CA SER A 342 -13.08 9.08 -22.81
C SER A 342 -12.48 10.32 -23.44
N SER A 343 -12.46 11.43 -22.69
CA SER A 343 -11.80 12.67 -23.10
C SER A 343 -10.28 12.51 -23.21
N LEU A 344 -9.70 11.41 -22.71
CA LEU A 344 -8.29 11.08 -22.87
C LEU A 344 -7.87 11.06 -24.35
N PHE A 345 -8.80 10.71 -25.24
CA PHE A 345 -8.56 10.64 -26.68
C PHE A 345 -9.08 11.89 -27.43
N ASP A 346 -9.54 12.92 -26.73
CA ASP A 346 -9.75 14.22 -27.35
C ASP A 346 -8.41 14.86 -27.68
N GLN A 347 -8.36 15.61 -28.79
CA GLN A 347 -7.15 16.31 -29.19
C GLN A 347 -6.85 17.44 -28.21
N THR A 348 -5.60 17.49 -27.73
CA THR A 348 -5.10 18.60 -26.92
C THR A 348 -4.97 19.88 -27.76
N PRO A 349 -4.89 21.07 -27.14
CA PRO A 349 -4.67 22.32 -27.87
C PRO A 349 -3.43 22.32 -28.77
N LEU A 350 -2.35 21.61 -28.39
CA LEU A 350 -1.14 21.48 -29.21
C LEU A 350 -1.36 20.57 -30.42
N GLU A 351 -2.10 19.48 -30.25
CA GLU A 351 -2.44 18.57 -31.36
C GLU A 351 -3.38 19.24 -32.36
N LEU A 352 -4.33 20.05 -31.89
CA LEU A 352 -5.20 20.87 -32.75
C LEU A 352 -4.42 21.91 -33.58
N LYS A 353 -3.24 22.36 -33.08
CA LYS A 353 -2.31 23.21 -33.83
C LYS A 353 -1.45 22.44 -34.85
N GLY A 354 -1.58 21.11 -34.92
CA GLY A 354 -0.86 20.25 -35.86
C GLY A 354 0.37 19.54 -35.26
N HIS A 355 0.58 19.64 -33.94
CA HIS A 355 1.62 18.88 -33.24
C HIS A 355 1.12 17.48 -32.89
N GLU A 356 0.92 16.64 -33.91
CA GLU A 356 0.38 15.28 -33.80
C GLU A 356 1.47 14.21 -33.81
N ILE A 357 1.26 13.12 -33.07
CA ILE A 357 2.22 12.00 -33.00
C ILE A 357 2.44 11.33 -34.38
N LYS A 358 1.48 11.42 -35.30
CA LYS A 358 1.54 10.76 -36.62
C LYS A 358 2.77 11.11 -37.46
N LEU A 359 3.39 12.26 -37.21
CA LEU A 359 4.52 12.75 -38.01
C LEU A 359 5.89 12.37 -37.44
N LEU A 360 5.93 11.68 -36.29
CA LEU A 360 7.19 11.28 -35.67
C LEU A 360 7.90 10.19 -36.49
N ASN A 361 9.23 10.24 -36.48
CA ASN A 361 10.05 9.19 -37.08
C ASN A 361 10.09 7.95 -36.17
N ASN A 362 10.31 6.78 -36.78
CA ASN A 362 10.41 5.51 -36.07
C ASN A 362 11.85 4.96 -36.14
N LYS A 363 12.85 5.84 -35.94
CA LYS A 363 14.26 5.45 -35.99
C LYS A 363 14.57 4.44 -34.86
N PRO A 364 15.53 3.51 -35.05
CA PRO A 364 15.89 2.57 -33.99
C PRO A 364 16.46 3.26 -32.75
N LEU A 365 15.97 2.88 -31.58
CA LEU A 365 16.49 3.26 -30.26
C LEU A 365 17.26 2.08 -29.67
N GLU A 366 18.43 2.35 -29.11
CA GLU A 366 19.24 1.32 -28.42
C GLU A 366 18.47 0.76 -27.22
N ILE A 367 18.53 -0.55 -27.01
CA ILE A 367 17.84 -1.17 -25.87
C ILE A 367 18.55 -0.75 -24.59
N TYR A 368 17.79 -0.20 -23.63
CA TYR A 368 18.29 0.27 -22.35
C TYR A 368 19.21 -0.78 -21.69
N PRO A 369 20.39 -0.40 -21.17
CA PRO A 369 21.36 -1.38 -20.66
C PRO A 369 20.82 -2.35 -19.61
N LYS A 370 19.91 -1.87 -18.75
CA LYS A 370 19.24 -2.66 -17.71
C LYS A 370 17.84 -3.13 -18.11
N SER A 371 17.49 -3.04 -19.39
CA SER A 371 16.17 -3.39 -19.89
C SER A 371 15.76 -4.78 -19.46
N VAL A 372 14.50 -4.90 -19.04
CA VAL A 372 13.85 -6.18 -18.77
C VAL A 372 13.84 -7.09 -20.01
N LEU A 373 13.83 -6.53 -21.22
CA LEU A 373 13.85 -7.30 -22.46
C LEU A 373 15.10 -8.16 -22.56
N LYS A 374 16.25 -7.69 -22.07
CA LYS A 374 17.52 -8.45 -22.10
C LYS A 374 17.49 -9.73 -21.27
N LYS A 375 16.47 -9.92 -20.42
CA LYS A 375 16.24 -11.19 -19.70
C LYS A 375 15.62 -12.28 -20.60
N HIS A 376 15.05 -11.90 -21.75
CA HIS A 376 14.45 -12.82 -22.72
C HIS A 376 15.48 -13.17 -23.83
N GLU A 377 15.60 -14.46 -24.17
CA GLU A 377 16.61 -14.96 -25.12
C GLU A 377 16.59 -14.25 -26.47
N GLU A 378 15.40 -13.84 -26.94
CA GLU A 378 15.18 -13.16 -28.21
C GLU A 378 15.83 -11.77 -28.29
N TYR A 379 15.92 -11.03 -27.17
CA TYR A 379 16.48 -9.68 -27.14
C TYR A 379 17.92 -9.60 -26.61
N GLN A 380 18.49 -10.70 -26.10
CA GLN A 380 19.85 -10.71 -25.53
C GLN A 380 20.93 -10.25 -26.52
N LYS A 381 20.76 -10.55 -27.81
CA LYS A 381 21.70 -10.18 -28.89
C LYS A 381 21.27 -8.93 -29.67
N GLN A 382 20.05 -8.45 -29.41
CA GLN A 382 19.49 -7.29 -30.11
C GLN A 382 20.11 -6.02 -29.52
N LYS A 383 20.67 -5.15 -30.38
CA LYS A 383 21.26 -3.89 -29.94
C LYS A 383 20.20 -2.79 -29.85
N ASP A 384 19.40 -2.65 -30.89
CA ASP A 384 18.38 -1.62 -31.04
C ASP A 384 17.11 -2.21 -31.64
N LEU A 385 16.01 -1.48 -31.46
CA LEU A 385 14.70 -1.77 -32.03
C LEU A 385 14.09 -0.46 -32.55
N PRO A 386 13.27 -0.47 -33.62
CA PRO A 386 12.46 0.68 -34.00
C PRO A 386 11.72 1.24 -32.77
N LEU A 387 11.73 2.56 -32.55
CA LEU A 387 11.22 3.19 -31.33
C LEU A 387 9.82 2.69 -30.89
N LEU A 388 8.88 2.60 -31.82
CA LEU A 388 7.52 2.11 -31.56
C LEU A 388 7.49 0.61 -31.21
N GLU A 389 8.34 -0.19 -31.85
CA GLU A 389 8.48 -1.61 -31.54
C GLU A 389 9.05 -1.80 -30.13
N TYR A 390 10.10 -1.04 -29.80
CA TYR A 390 10.69 -1.08 -28.47
C TYR A 390 9.65 -0.72 -27.41
N LEU A 391 8.89 0.36 -27.61
CA LEU A 391 7.85 0.77 -26.67
C LEU A 391 6.79 -0.33 -26.45
N PHE A 392 6.32 -1.00 -27.51
CA PHE A 392 5.35 -2.08 -27.39
C PHE A 392 5.91 -3.31 -26.69
N GLU A 393 7.10 -3.78 -27.07
CA GLU A 393 7.71 -4.96 -26.43
C GLU A 393 8.07 -4.69 -24.97
N PHE A 394 8.58 -3.50 -24.68
CA PHE A 394 8.82 -3.04 -23.29
C PHE A 394 7.55 -3.12 -22.46
N LEU A 395 6.43 -2.55 -22.93
CA LEU A 395 5.17 -2.58 -22.17
C LEU A 395 4.58 -3.99 -22.07
N ARG A 396 4.81 -4.85 -23.05
CA ARG A 396 4.27 -6.21 -23.12
C ARG A 396 4.81 -7.13 -22.03
N VAL A 397 6.07 -6.95 -21.61
CA VAL A 397 6.68 -7.83 -20.60
C VAL A 397 6.22 -7.57 -19.16
N TYR A 398 5.55 -6.44 -18.92
CA TYR A 398 4.91 -6.10 -17.65
C TYR A 398 3.42 -6.48 -17.65
N ASP A 399 2.91 -6.84 -16.48
CA ASP A 399 1.49 -7.15 -16.27
C ASP A 399 0.76 -5.89 -15.82
N PHE A 400 -0.36 -5.56 -16.47
CA PHE A 400 -1.15 -4.35 -16.17
C PHE A 400 -2.51 -4.68 -15.55
N THR A 401 -2.79 -5.95 -15.28
CA THR A 401 -4.04 -6.38 -14.66
C THR A 401 -3.78 -7.09 -13.35
N THR A 402 -4.35 -6.57 -12.27
CA THR A 402 -4.39 -7.28 -10.98
C THR A 402 -5.26 -8.52 -11.10
N THR A 403 -4.70 -9.70 -10.89
CA THR A 403 -5.46 -10.96 -10.81
C THR A 403 -5.70 -11.37 -9.35
N PRO A 404 -6.69 -12.23 -9.07
CA PRO A 404 -6.87 -12.82 -7.73
C PRO A 404 -5.64 -13.48 -7.13
N LYS A 405 -4.72 -13.96 -7.99
CA LYS A 405 -3.46 -14.56 -7.53
C LYS A 405 -2.55 -13.48 -6.94
N ASP A 406 -2.48 -12.34 -7.61
CA ASP A 406 -1.68 -11.20 -7.16
C ASP A 406 -2.21 -10.61 -5.84
N ILE A 407 -3.54 -10.64 -5.65
CA ILE A 407 -4.21 -10.21 -4.42
C ILE A 407 -3.97 -11.19 -3.26
N LYS A 408 -4.04 -12.51 -3.51
CA LYS A 408 -3.93 -13.53 -2.46
C LYS A 408 -2.52 -13.68 -1.90
N ASP A 409 -1.50 -13.51 -2.72
CA ASP A 409 -0.15 -13.83 -2.28
C ASP A 409 0.47 -12.75 -1.39
N ASN A 410 0.02 -11.48 -1.40
CA ASN A 410 0.61 -10.36 -0.62
C ASN A 410 2.17 -10.32 -0.63
N GLN A 411 2.79 -11.08 -1.55
CA GLN A 411 4.21 -11.21 -1.78
C GLN A 411 4.53 -10.24 -2.91
N ASN A 412 4.33 -8.96 -2.62
CA ASN A 412 5.01 -7.89 -3.34
C ASN A 412 6.49 -7.96 -2.96
N ASN A 413 7.17 -8.99 -3.48
CA ASN A 413 8.60 -8.92 -3.68
C ASN A 413 8.83 -7.79 -4.70
N SER A 414 9.90 -7.02 -4.55
CA SER A 414 10.35 -5.98 -5.48
C SER A 414 10.63 -6.46 -6.92
N GLU A 415 10.24 -7.70 -7.25
CA GLU A 415 10.31 -8.36 -8.55
C GLU A 415 8.94 -8.50 -9.24
N SER A 416 7.83 -8.05 -8.61
CA SER A 416 6.51 -8.13 -9.26
C SER A 416 6.48 -7.25 -10.51
N ARG A 417 6.25 -7.87 -11.66
CA ARG A 417 6.05 -7.17 -12.95
C ARG A 417 4.69 -6.46 -13.06
N LEU A 418 3.89 -6.47 -11.98
CA LEU A 418 2.58 -5.86 -11.93
C LEU A 418 2.69 -4.33 -11.88
N ILE A 419 2.00 -3.66 -12.80
CA ILE A 419 1.85 -2.22 -12.93
C ILE A 419 0.36 -1.93 -12.75
N ASN A 420 -0.05 -1.74 -11.49
CA ASN A 420 -1.43 -1.41 -11.15
C ASN A 420 -1.73 0.10 -11.39
N PRO A 421 -3.00 0.53 -11.37
CA PRO A 421 -3.38 1.93 -11.58
C PRO A 421 -2.68 2.92 -10.64
N SER A 422 -2.36 2.50 -9.41
CA SER A 422 -1.67 3.34 -8.43
C SER A 422 -0.19 3.53 -8.75
N VAL A 423 0.52 2.48 -9.21
CA VAL A 423 1.90 2.59 -9.73
C VAL A 423 1.93 3.53 -10.93
N LEU A 424 0.96 3.45 -11.83
CA LEU A 424 0.82 4.41 -12.93
C LEU A 424 0.60 5.83 -12.42
N GLY A 425 -0.27 6.01 -11.43
CA GLY A 425 -0.47 7.29 -10.74
C GLY A 425 0.84 7.90 -10.27
N LEU A 426 1.72 7.10 -9.66
CA LEU A 426 3.03 7.54 -9.18
C LEU A 426 4.04 7.86 -10.29
N VAL A 427 4.04 7.07 -11.37
CA VAL A 427 4.83 7.38 -12.57
C VAL A 427 4.42 8.76 -13.09
N PHE A 428 3.12 9.02 -13.17
CA PHE A 428 2.59 10.29 -13.64
C PHE A 428 2.85 11.45 -12.67
N GLU A 429 2.75 11.23 -11.35
CA GLU A 429 3.13 12.21 -10.34
C GLU A 429 4.58 12.66 -10.51
N LYS A 430 5.48 11.71 -10.71
CA LYS A 430 6.90 12.00 -10.93
C LYS A 430 7.15 12.74 -12.24
N LEU A 431 6.47 12.34 -13.33
CA LEU A 431 6.53 13.04 -14.61
C LEU A 431 5.98 14.48 -14.51
N ASN A 432 4.90 14.69 -13.76
CA ASN A 432 4.31 16.01 -13.51
C ASN A 432 5.13 16.86 -12.52
N GLY A 433 5.85 16.24 -11.58
CA GLY A 433 6.69 16.88 -10.58
C GLY A 433 7.97 17.52 -11.14
N TYR A 434 8.11 17.64 -12.47
CA TYR A 434 9.31 18.08 -13.16
C TYR A 434 9.82 19.48 -12.80
N LYS A 435 9.01 20.32 -12.15
CA LYS A 435 9.39 21.67 -11.65
C LYS A 435 9.42 21.81 -10.13
N GLU A 436 8.46 21.22 -9.41
CA GLU A 436 8.24 21.54 -7.99
C GLU A 436 8.66 20.43 -7.02
N GLY A 437 8.85 19.21 -7.54
CA GLY A 437 8.98 17.97 -6.76
C GLY A 437 7.61 17.39 -6.40
N SER A 438 7.46 16.07 -6.45
CA SER A 438 6.24 15.37 -6.04
C SER A 438 6.36 14.88 -4.58
N PHE A 439 5.45 15.30 -3.69
CA PHE A 439 5.31 14.71 -2.36
C PHE A 439 4.15 13.72 -2.39
N TYR A 440 4.48 12.43 -2.48
CA TYR A 440 3.50 11.36 -2.40
C TYR A 440 3.04 11.19 -0.95
N THR A 441 1.74 11.31 -0.71
CA THR A 441 1.11 10.93 0.56
C THR A 441 0.86 9.43 0.53
N PRO A 442 1.43 8.64 1.47
CA PRO A 442 1.20 7.20 1.50
C PRO A 442 -0.29 6.86 1.57
N SER A 443 -0.69 5.83 0.84
CA SER A 443 -2.08 5.40 0.69
C SER A 443 -2.84 5.17 1.98
N PHE A 444 -2.19 4.61 3.01
CA PHE A 444 -2.82 4.40 4.31
C PHE A 444 -3.16 5.72 5.01
N ILE A 445 -2.34 6.76 4.83
CA ILE A 445 -2.61 8.10 5.36
C ILE A 445 -3.81 8.70 4.63
N THR A 446 -3.80 8.65 3.30
CA THR A 446 -4.89 9.18 2.45
C THR A 446 -6.22 8.48 2.76
N SER A 447 -6.20 7.15 2.88
CA SER A 447 -7.37 6.33 3.24
C SER A 447 -7.88 6.69 4.65
N TYR A 448 -6.99 6.80 5.65
CA TYR A 448 -7.37 7.19 7.00
C TYR A 448 -8.00 8.60 7.02
N MET A 449 -7.38 9.56 6.33
CA MET A 449 -7.93 10.93 6.21
C MET A 449 -9.31 10.93 5.58
N CYS A 450 -9.52 10.17 4.50
CA CYS A 450 -10.82 10.07 3.82
C CYS A 450 -11.88 9.49 4.76
N LYS A 451 -11.58 8.37 5.44
CA LYS A 451 -12.49 7.72 6.38
C LYS A 451 -12.95 8.64 7.50
N GLU A 452 -12.00 9.29 8.17
CA GLU A 452 -12.28 10.19 9.30
C GLU A 452 -12.99 11.49 8.86
N SER A 453 -12.84 11.90 7.59
CA SER A 453 -13.46 13.13 7.07
C SER A 453 -14.83 12.90 6.45
N ILE A 454 -15.03 11.82 5.69
CA ILE A 454 -16.25 11.56 4.93
C ILE A 454 -17.35 11.01 5.83
N THR A 455 -17.00 10.13 6.78
CA THR A 455 -17.99 9.49 7.67
C THR A 455 -18.85 10.51 8.42
N PRO A 456 -18.28 11.53 9.11
CA PRO A 456 -19.08 12.57 9.78
C PRO A 456 -19.98 13.35 8.81
N ILE A 457 -19.47 13.69 7.62
CA ILE A 457 -20.24 14.45 6.61
C ILE A 457 -21.45 13.65 6.12
N VAL A 458 -21.29 12.34 5.93
CA VAL A 458 -22.40 11.44 5.59
C VAL A 458 -23.44 11.43 6.70
N LEU A 459 -23.02 11.28 7.97
CA LEU A 459 -23.93 11.29 9.11
C LEU A 459 -24.69 12.60 9.21
N ASP A 460 -24.00 13.74 9.15
CA ASP A 460 -24.60 15.07 9.20
C ASP A 460 -25.62 15.26 8.07
N LYS A 461 -25.28 14.83 6.86
CA LYS A 461 -26.16 14.94 5.70
C LYS A 461 -27.45 14.13 5.87
N PHE A 462 -27.35 12.88 6.33
CA PHE A 462 -28.51 12.04 6.56
C PHE A 462 -29.35 12.52 7.76
N ASN A 463 -28.71 12.89 8.86
CA ASN A 463 -29.38 13.41 10.05
C ASN A 463 -30.15 14.71 9.73
N ALA A 464 -29.55 15.62 8.95
CA ALA A 464 -30.21 16.85 8.51
C ALA A 464 -31.38 16.58 7.54
N THR A 465 -31.19 15.67 6.58
CA THR A 465 -32.20 15.37 5.53
C THR A 465 -33.41 14.63 6.11
N TYR A 466 -33.18 13.67 7.00
CA TYR A 466 -34.21 12.76 7.52
C TYR A 466 -34.65 13.06 8.96
N GLN A 467 -34.08 14.10 9.58
CA GLN A 467 -34.30 14.44 10.99
C GLN A 467 -34.01 13.25 11.92
N TRP A 468 -32.87 12.60 11.67
CA TRP A 468 -32.36 11.51 12.50
C TRP A 468 -31.27 12.01 13.44
N ASP A 469 -30.89 11.16 14.39
CA ASP A 469 -29.85 11.43 15.38
C ASP A 469 -28.93 10.20 15.45
N CYS A 470 -28.29 9.88 14.32
CA CYS A 470 -27.39 8.74 14.20
C CYS A 470 -25.97 9.16 14.58
N GLU A 471 -25.41 8.52 15.60
CA GLU A 471 -24.03 8.80 16.07
C GLU A 471 -22.94 8.09 15.25
N ASN A 472 -23.31 7.05 14.47
CA ASN A 472 -22.38 6.25 13.69
C ASN A 472 -23.08 5.56 12.50
N LEU A 473 -22.29 5.03 11.55
CA LEU A 473 -22.81 4.37 10.33
C LEU A 473 -23.67 3.15 10.65
N LYS A 474 -23.41 2.43 11.75
CA LYS A 474 -24.25 1.30 12.17
C LYS A 474 -25.65 1.76 12.58
N ALA A 475 -25.76 2.81 13.37
CA ALA A 475 -27.06 3.40 13.74
C ALA A 475 -27.80 3.92 12.50
N LEU A 476 -27.08 4.52 11.56
CA LEU A 476 -27.64 4.97 10.29
C LEU A 476 -28.15 3.79 9.44
N ARG A 477 -27.36 2.71 9.33
CA ARG A 477 -27.75 1.47 8.66
C ARG A 477 -29.03 0.88 9.25
N GLU A 478 -29.15 0.83 10.58
CA GLU A 478 -30.36 0.33 11.23
C GLU A 478 -31.61 1.20 10.93
N LYS A 479 -31.46 2.53 10.83
CA LYS A 479 -32.56 3.44 10.44
C LYS A 479 -32.98 3.25 8.99
N ILE A 480 -31.98 3.07 8.12
CA ILE A 480 -32.18 2.76 6.71
C ILE A 480 -32.96 1.44 6.59
N ASP A 481 -32.50 0.36 7.23
CA ASP A 481 -33.12 -0.97 7.18
C ASP A 481 -34.57 -0.99 7.68
N ARG A 482 -34.89 -0.23 8.73
CA ARG A 482 -36.27 -0.14 9.26
C ARG A 482 -37.25 0.51 8.28
N ASN A 483 -36.76 1.33 7.35
CA ASN A 483 -37.56 2.03 6.35
C ASN A 483 -37.45 1.40 4.94
N PHE A 484 -36.72 0.28 4.81
CA PHE A 484 -36.37 -0.38 3.56
C PHE A 484 -37.50 -1.23 2.96
N SER A 485 -38.74 -0.79 3.14
CA SER A 485 -39.94 -1.54 2.72
C SER A 485 -40.21 -1.46 1.21
N SER A 486 -39.44 -0.67 0.45
CA SER A 486 -39.53 -0.59 -1.02
C SER A 486 -38.19 -0.25 -1.69
N ASN A 487 -37.98 -0.75 -2.91
CA ASN A 487 -36.82 -0.39 -3.77
C ASN A 487 -36.69 1.13 -4.01
N GLU A 488 -37.76 1.90 -3.82
CA GLU A 488 -37.76 3.35 -3.97
C GLU A 488 -37.00 4.05 -2.83
N LYS A 489 -37.15 3.58 -1.59
CA LYS A 489 -36.44 4.15 -0.43
C LYS A 489 -34.93 3.92 -0.51
N ALA A 490 -34.49 2.75 -0.97
CA ALA A 490 -33.09 2.46 -1.20
C ALA A 490 -32.45 3.45 -2.20
N LYS A 491 -33.15 3.72 -3.32
CA LYS A 491 -32.73 4.71 -4.32
C LYS A 491 -32.70 6.12 -3.75
N GLU A 492 -33.67 6.48 -2.92
CA GLU A 492 -33.72 7.78 -2.24
C GLU A 492 -32.50 7.98 -1.34
N TYR A 493 -32.15 6.98 -0.52
CA TYR A 493 -30.97 7.04 0.36
C TYR A 493 -29.67 7.09 -0.43
N LEU A 494 -29.55 6.29 -1.49
CA LEU A 494 -28.40 6.36 -2.39
C LEU A 494 -28.29 7.74 -3.05
N ASN A 495 -29.39 8.32 -3.50
CA ASN A 495 -29.40 9.67 -4.06
C ASN A 495 -28.97 10.72 -3.03
N THR A 496 -29.37 10.58 -1.76
CA THR A 496 -28.90 11.45 -0.67
C THR A 496 -27.38 11.39 -0.53
N LEU A 497 -26.78 10.19 -0.55
CA LEU A 497 -25.32 10.01 -0.55
C LEU A 497 -24.67 10.70 -1.76
N LEU A 498 -25.25 10.54 -2.96
CA LEU A 498 -24.76 11.12 -4.21
C LEU A 498 -24.94 12.66 -4.32
N THR A 499 -25.58 13.29 -3.33
CA THR A 499 -25.64 14.76 -3.25
C THR A 499 -24.45 15.39 -2.53
N LEU A 500 -23.55 14.59 -1.96
CA LEU A 500 -22.31 15.09 -1.38
C LEU A 500 -21.42 15.71 -2.46
N ARG A 501 -20.64 16.70 -2.07
CA ARG A 501 -19.74 17.45 -2.96
C ARG A 501 -18.39 17.57 -2.26
N ILE A 502 -17.36 16.95 -2.82
CA ILE A 502 -16.02 16.86 -2.26
C ILE A 502 -15.07 17.47 -3.29
N CYS A 503 -14.29 18.46 -2.86
CA CYS A 503 -13.39 19.21 -3.72
C CYS A 503 -11.95 19.09 -3.24
N ASP A 504 -11.06 18.70 -4.16
CA ASP A 504 -9.62 18.78 -3.99
C ASP A 504 -9.08 19.99 -4.77
N PRO A 505 -8.69 21.09 -4.10
CA PRO A 505 -8.24 22.31 -4.77
C PRO A 505 -6.80 22.25 -5.30
N ALA A 506 -6.08 21.15 -5.05
CA ALA A 506 -4.72 20.91 -5.53
C ALA A 506 -4.55 19.42 -5.89
N VAL A 507 -5.39 18.98 -6.84
CA VAL A 507 -5.68 17.55 -7.05
C VAL A 507 -4.47 16.72 -7.47
N GLY A 508 -3.46 17.33 -8.09
CA GLY A 508 -2.27 16.63 -8.54
C GLY A 508 -2.64 15.44 -9.45
N SER A 509 -2.23 14.24 -9.07
CA SER A 509 -2.55 13.00 -9.80
C SER A 509 -3.92 12.41 -9.51
N GLY A 510 -4.68 12.99 -8.60
CA GLY A 510 -6.00 12.49 -8.20
C GLY A 510 -5.98 11.39 -7.14
N HIS A 511 -4.84 11.11 -6.50
CA HIS A 511 -4.77 10.05 -5.47
C HIS A 511 -5.80 10.21 -4.34
N PHE A 512 -5.97 11.45 -3.86
CA PHE A 512 -6.95 11.77 -2.84
C PHE A 512 -8.38 11.51 -3.34
N LEU A 513 -8.74 11.97 -4.55
CA LEU A 513 -10.07 11.72 -5.12
C LEU A 513 -10.38 10.23 -5.36
N VAL A 514 -9.38 9.43 -5.73
CA VAL A 514 -9.53 7.96 -5.81
C VAL A 514 -9.79 7.35 -4.44
N SER A 515 -9.11 7.84 -3.40
CA SER A 515 -9.33 7.39 -2.02
C SER A 515 -10.73 7.77 -1.52
N VAL A 516 -11.19 8.98 -1.86
CA VAL A 516 -12.57 9.44 -1.60
C VAL A 516 -13.59 8.56 -2.34
N LEU A 517 -13.37 8.26 -3.62
CA LEU A 517 -14.22 7.36 -4.40
C LEU A 517 -14.36 6.01 -3.70
N ASN A 518 -13.23 5.43 -3.29
CA ASN A 518 -13.21 4.13 -2.61
C ASN A 518 -13.97 4.16 -1.28
N GLU A 519 -13.74 5.18 -0.46
CA GLU A 519 -14.43 5.35 0.82
C GLU A 519 -15.94 5.56 0.63
N MET A 520 -16.36 6.35 -0.37
CA MET A 520 -17.78 6.54 -0.67
C MET A 520 -18.47 5.24 -1.11
N VAL A 521 -17.79 4.38 -1.88
CA VAL A 521 -18.31 3.05 -2.24
C VAL A 521 -18.38 2.15 -1.01
N LEU A 522 -17.38 2.19 -0.12
CA LEU A 522 -17.38 1.43 1.13
C LEU A 522 -18.55 1.85 2.03
N ILE A 523 -18.80 3.15 2.18
CA ILE A 523 -19.95 3.68 2.91
C ILE A 523 -21.27 3.23 2.27
N ALA A 524 -21.40 3.28 0.94
CA ALA A 524 -22.59 2.77 0.27
C ALA A 524 -22.81 1.27 0.55
N TYR A 525 -21.75 0.49 0.62
CA TYR A 525 -21.79 -0.93 1.00
C TYR A 525 -22.18 -1.12 2.47
N GLU A 526 -21.56 -0.40 3.42
CA GLU A 526 -21.88 -0.48 4.86
C GLU A 526 -23.31 -0.05 5.18
N LEU A 527 -23.83 0.93 4.43
CA LEU A 527 -25.23 1.35 4.49
C LEU A 527 -26.18 0.39 3.74
N GLY A 528 -25.65 -0.68 3.12
CA GLY A 528 -26.36 -1.69 2.34
C GLY A 528 -27.18 -1.12 1.19
N LEU A 529 -26.64 -0.09 0.54
CA LEU A 529 -27.21 0.56 -0.63
C LEU A 529 -26.77 -0.09 -1.95
N ILE A 530 -25.96 -1.16 -1.87
CA ILE A 530 -25.54 -1.98 -3.01
C ILE A 530 -26.24 -3.35 -2.89
N ALA A 531 -27.38 -3.51 -3.56
CA ALA A 531 -28.29 -4.63 -3.34
C ALA A 531 -27.68 -5.98 -3.77
N SER A 532 -26.90 -5.98 -4.86
CA SER A 532 -26.29 -7.19 -5.40
C SER A 532 -25.20 -7.80 -4.50
N LEU A 533 -24.65 -7.05 -3.55
CA LEU A 533 -23.56 -7.50 -2.66
C LEU A 533 -24.03 -8.16 -1.36
N TYR A 534 -25.32 -8.48 -1.18
CA TYR A 534 -25.90 -9.02 0.07
C TYR A 534 -25.25 -10.30 0.65
N ARG A 535 -24.46 -11.05 -0.14
CA ARG A 535 -23.70 -12.25 0.26
C ARG A 535 -22.19 -12.08 0.12
N HIS A 536 -21.73 -10.92 -0.29
CA HIS A 536 -20.34 -10.65 -0.60
C HIS A 536 -19.76 -9.68 0.41
N GLU A 537 -18.47 -9.81 0.68
CA GLU A 537 -17.74 -8.88 1.51
C GLU A 537 -16.97 -7.90 0.61
N LEU A 538 -17.15 -6.60 0.81
CA LEU A 538 -16.40 -5.58 0.11
C LEU A 538 -15.29 -5.07 1.04
N ARG A 539 -14.04 -5.24 0.65
CA ARG A 539 -12.85 -4.82 1.39
C ARG A 539 -12.05 -3.82 0.57
N LEU A 540 -11.45 -2.84 1.24
CA LEU A 540 -10.43 -1.96 0.63
C LEU A 540 -9.06 -2.57 0.91
N GLU A 541 -8.41 -3.07 -0.14
CA GLU A 541 -7.09 -3.71 -0.06
C GLU A 541 -6.19 -3.03 -1.10
N ASN A 542 -5.04 -2.48 -0.68
CA ASN A 542 -4.07 -1.85 -1.59
C ASN A 542 -4.67 -0.70 -2.45
N ASP A 543 -5.54 0.14 -1.87
CA ASP A 543 -6.34 1.17 -2.58
C ASP A 543 -7.27 0.66 -3.67
N GLU A 544 -7.54 -0.64 -3.71
CA GLU A 544 -8.50 -1.24 -4.63
C GLU A 544 -9.68 -1.82 -3.84
N ILE A 545 -10.88 -1.62 -4.38
CA ILE A 545 -12.09 -2.27 -3.88
C ILE A 545 -12.07 -3.72 -4.35
N ILE A 546 -11.97 -4.65 -3.40
CA ILE A 546 -11.97 -6.08 -3.64
C ILE A 546 -13.24 -6.68 -3.06
N ILE A 547 -13.90 -7.50 -3.87
CA ILE A 547 -15.11 -8.21 -3.48
C ILE A 547 -14.73 -9.65 -3.19
N HIS A 548 -15.05 -10.14 -2.00
CA HIS A 548 -14.88 -11.51 -1.59
C HIS A 548 -16.23 -12.24 -1.60
N THR A 549 -16.22 -13.42 -2.21
CA THR A 549 -17.34 -14.36 -2.19
C THR A 549 -17.50 -15.00 -0.80
N PRO A 550 -18.64 -15.66 -0.49
CA PRO A 550 -18.81 -16.39 0.76
C PRO A 550 -17.71 -17.41 1.08
N GLU A 551 -17.04 -17.95 0.06
CA GLU A 551 -15.90 -18.86 0.20
C GLU A 551 -14.55 -18.14 0.33
N ASP A 552 -14.53 -16.84 0.61
CA ASP A 552 -13.33 -15.99 0.73
C ASP A 552 -12.43 -16.04 -0.52
N LYS A 553 -13.07 -16.15 -1.69
CA LYS A 553 -12.40 -16.00 -3.00
C LYS A 553 -12.69 -14.62 -3.57
N VAL A 554 -11.67 -14.03 -4.18
CA VAL A 554 -11.79 -12.78 -4.95
C VAL A 554 -12.75 -12.98 -6.12
N PHE A 555 -13.72 -12.08 -6.21
CA PHE A 555 -14.65 -11.95 -7.32
C PHE A 555 -13.93 -11.48 -8.58
N ASN A 556 -14.13 -12.19 -9.70
CA ASN A 556 -13.56 -11.81 -10.99
C ASN A 556 -14.61 -11.24 -11.91
N TYR A 557 -14.29 -10.16 -12.61
CA TYR A 557 -15.13 -9.69 -13.70
C TYR A 557 -15.06 -10.69 -14.86
N THR A 558 -16.23 -11.08 -15.38
CA THR A 558 -16.36 -12.02 -16.49
C THR A 558 -17.39 -11.51 -17.49
N ILE A 559 -17.25 -11.95 -18.75
CA ILE A 559 -18.28 -11.73 -19.76
C ILE A 559 -19.59 -12.40 -19.28
N PRO A 560 -20.72 -11.67 -19.28
CA PRO A 560 -22.01 -12.22 -18.85
C PRO A 560 -22.46 -13.35 -19.77
N HIS A 561 -23.02 -14.42 -19.19
CA HIS A 561 -23.68 -15.47 -19.98
C HIS A 561 -25.09 -15.06 -20.44
N SER A 562 -25.73 -14.16 -19.70
CA SER A 562 -27.06 -13.61 -20.01
C SER A 562 -27.24 -12.25 -19.34
N GLU A 563 -28.24 -11.48 -19.75
CA GLU A 563 -28.51 -10.15 -19.19
C GLU A 563 -28.89 -10.18 -17.70
N ASN A 564 -29.53 -11.27 -17.25
CA ASN A 564 -30.00 -11.48 -15.87
C ASN A 564 -29.00 -12.25 -15.00
N ASP A 565 -27.74 -12.36 -15.43
CA ASP A 565 -26.69 -13.02 -14.67
C ASP A 565 -26.44 -12.26 -13.34
N PRO A 566 -26.66 -12.88 -12.16
CA PRO A 566 -26.40 -12.23 -10.88
C PRO A 566 -24.96 -11.74 -10.71
N HIS A 567 -24.00 -12.44 -11.32
CA HIS A 567 -22.60 -12.05 -11.34
C HIS A 567 -22.40 -10.75 -12.11
N HIS A 568 -23.09 -10.61 -13.24
CA HIS A 568 -23.06 -9.38 -14.03
C HIS A 568 -23.80 -8.22 -13.37
N GLN A 569 -24.85 -8.50 -12.60
CA GLN A 569 -25.57 -7.47 -11.86
C GLN A 569 -24.66 -6.76 -10.84
N ILE A 570 -23.77 -7.50 -10.17
CA ILE A 570 -22.74 -6.92 -9.29
C ILE A 570 -21.83 -5.95 -10.06
N GLN A 571 -21.33 -6.39 -11.23
CA GLN A 571 -20.45 -5.57 -12.06
C GLN A 571 -21.14 -4.28 -12.53
N LYS A 572 -22.40 -4.37 -12.96
CA LYS A 572 -23.22 -3.23 -13.40
C LYS A 572 -23.49 -2.25 -12.27
N GLU A 573 -23.96 -2.73 -11.13
CA GLU A 573 -24.34 -1.87 -10.00
C GLU A 573 -23.12 -1.11 -9.45
N LEU A 574 -21.97 -1.78 -9.33
CA LEU A 574 -20.73 -1.13 -8.91
C LEU A 574 -20.20 -0.13 -9.95
N PHE A 575 -20.29 -0.44 -11.24
CA PHE A 575 -19.91 0.49 -12.30
C PHE A 575 -20.76 1.77 -12.25
N GLU A 576 -22.10 1.64 -12.19
CA GLU A 576 -23.00 2.79 -12.14
C GLU A 576 -22.84 3.59 -10.85
N LEU A 577 -22.57 2.94 -9.71
CA LEU A 577 -22.27 3.61 -8.45
C LEU A 577 -20.99 4.45 -8.56
N LYS A 578 -19.88 3.84 -9.00
CA LYS A 578 -18.60 4.54 -9.16
C LYS A 578 -18.72 5.71 -10.12
N LYS A 579 -19.35 5.49 -11.28
CA LYS A 579 -19.65 6.53 -12.25
C LYS A 579 -20.46 7.67 -11.64
N SER A 580 -21.53 7.36 -10.91
CA SER A 580 -22.37 8.37 -10.26
C SER A 580 -21.60 9.18 -9.20
N ILE A 581 -20.70 8.55 -8.45
CA ILE A 581 -19.84 9.24 -7.49
C ILE A 581 -18.89 10.18 -8.23
N ILE A 582 -18.18 9.69 -9.26
CA ILE A 582 -17.23 10.48 -10.05
C ILE A 582 -17.92 11.69 -10.69
N GLU A 583 -19.05 11.49 -11.36
CA GLU A 583 -19.74 12.54 -12.12
C GLU A 583 -20.41 13.60 -11.22
N ASN A 584 -20.90 13.20 -10.04
CA ASN A 584 -21.71 14.09 -9.20
C ASN A 584 -21.00 14.59 -7.95
N CYS A 585 -20.09 13.81 -7.38
CA CYS A 585 -19.57 14.05 -6.03
C CYS A 585 -18.14 14.60 -6.02
N LEU A 586 -17.31 14.25 -7.01
CA LEU A 586 -15.88 14.52 -7.00
C LEU A 586 -15.53 15.72 -7.88
N PHE A 587 -14.81 16.68 -7.30
CA PHE A 587 -14.34 17.88 -7.98
C PHE A 587 -12.85 18.05 -7.71
N GLY A 588 -12.08 18.36 -8.75
CA GLY A 588 -10.63 18.56 -8.65
C GLY A 588 -10.22 19.83 -9.38
N VAL A 589 -9.29 20.59 -8.80
CA VAL A 589 -8.66 21.76 -9.42
C VAL A 589 -7.15 21.61 -9.30
N ASP A 590 -6.43 21.95 -10.37
CA ASP A 590 -4.97 22.06 -10.34
C ASP A 590 -4.52 23.24 -11.21
N ILE A 591 -3.39 23.84 -10.84
CA ILE A 591 -2.75 24.89 -11.64
C ILE A 591 -2.10 24.32 -12.91
N ASN A 592 -1.63 23.07 -12.84
CA ASN A 592 -1.05 22.34 -13.96
C ASN A 592 -2.16 21.57 -14.70
N PRO A 593 -2.48 21.91 -15.97
CA PRO A 593 -3.51 21.20 -16.73
C PRO A 593 -3.20 19.70 -16.91
N ASN A 594 -1.92 19.30 -16.91
CA ASN A 594 -1.54 17.89 -17.02
C ASN A 594 -1.92 17.07 -15.77
N SER A 595 -1.94 17.69 -14.58
CA SER A 595 -2.43 17.07 -13.34
C SER A 595 -3.90 16.68 -13.47
N CYS A 596 -4.72 17.57 -14.06
CA CYS A 596 -6.13 17.29 -14.32
C CYS A 596 -6.32 16.11 -15.29
N GLU A 597 -5.52 16.00 -16.35
CA GLU A 597 -5.62 14.87 -17.30
C GLU A 597 -5.20 13.54 -16.66
N ILE A 598 -4.18 13.56 -15.80
CA ILE A 598 -3.76 12.36 -15.06
C ILE A 598 -4.81 11.95 -14.04
N THR A 599 -5.42 12.91 -13.35
CA THR A 599 -6.55 12.66 -12.44
C THR A 599 -7.71 11.98 -13.17
N LYS A 600 -8.07 12.46 -14.37
CA LYS A 600 -9.13 11.85 -15.20
C LYS A 600 -8.79 10.44 -15.68
N LEU A 601 -7.51 10.14 -15.90
CA LEU A 601 -7.07 8.79 -16.27
C LEU A 601 -7.12 7.83 -15.07
N ARG A 602 -6.85 8.35 -13.86
CA ARG A 602 -6.75 7.55 -12.64
C ARG A 602 -8.13 7.19 -12.06
N LEU A 603 -9.10 8.10 -12.18
CA LEU A 603 -10.52 7.87 -11.87
C LEU A 603 -11.19 7.02 -12.94
#